data_AF-L0N9X1-F1
#
_entry.id   AF-L0N9X1-F1
#
_cell.length_a   1.000
_cell.length_b   1.000
_cell.length_c   1.000
_cell.angle_alpha   90.00
_cell.angle_beta   90.00
_cell.angle_gamma   90.00
#
_symmetry.space_group_name_H-M   'P 1'
#
loop_
_entity.id
_entity.type
_entity.pdbx_description
1 polymer ?
#
loop_
_entity_poly.entity_id
_entity_poly.type
_entity_poly.pdbx_seq_one_letter_code
_entity_poly.pdbx_strand_id
1 'polypeptide(L)' 'TNKITGFDQYAYDGEDFIALDLETKTWAAAKQQALITKHKWDKDRIYTDSRINYLTQICPNWV' A
#
# COMPACT_ATOMS: atom_id res chain seq x y z
N THR A 1 21.52 -9.27 2.55
CA THR A 1 20.56 -9.03 1.45
C THR A 1 20.10 -7.59 1.54
N ASN A 2 20.41 -6.74 0.57
CA ASN A 2 19.89 -5.35 0.52
C ASN A 2 18.44 -5.36 0.01
N LYS A 3 17.55 -6.11 0.69
CA LYS A 3 16.13 -6.13 0.35
C LYS A 3 15.48 -4.92 0.99
N ILE A 4 15.05 -3.96 0.18
CA ILE A 4 14.26 -2.83 0.67
C ILE A 4 12.87 -3.37 1.03
N THR A 5 12.48 -3.17 2.28
CA THR A 5 11.17 -3.57 2.82
C THR A 5 10.44 -2.35 3.33
N GLY A 6 9.14 -2.28 3.09
CA GLY A 6 8.27 -1.22 3.58
C GLY A 6 6.84 -1.73 3.74
N PHE A 7 6.02 -0.97 4.45
CA PHE A 7 4.61 -1.27 4.64
C PHE A 7 3.79 0.01 4.53
N ASP A 8 2.57 -0.14 4.03
CA ASP A 8 1.59 0.93 3.94
C ASP A 8 0.22 0.31 4.17
N GLN A 9 -0.31 0.56 5.36
CA GLN A 9 -1.48 -0.12 5.92
C GLN A 9 -2.39 0.91 6.55
N TYR A 10 -3.68 0.75 6.31
CA TYR A 10 -4.74 1.60 6.81
C TYR A 10 -5.69 0.78 7.66
N ALA A 11 -6.04 1.33 8.82
CA ALA A 11 -7.05 0.80 9.72
C ALA A 11 -8.26 1.74 9.77
N TYR A 12 -9.43 1.18 10.04
CA TYR A 12 -10.68 1.90 10.26
C TYR A 12 -11.32 1.35 11.55
N ASP A 13 -11.68 2.25 12.47
CA ASP A 13 -12.19 1.90 13.82
C ASP A 13 -11.26 0.95 14.61
N GLY A 14 -9.94 1.07 14.40
CA GLY A 14 -8.94 0.24 15.06
C GLY A 14 -8.78 -1.16 14.47
N GLU A 15 -9.52 -1.49 13.41
CA GLU A 15 -9.39 -2.76 12.69
C GLU A 15 -8.68 -2.58 11.34
N ASP A 16 -7.94 -3.61 10.91
CA ASP A 16 -7.32 -3.64 9.60
C ASP A 16 -8.36 -3.43 8.49
N PHE A 17 -8.05 -2.54 7.55
CA PHE A 17 -8.96 -2.15 6.48
C PHE A 17 -8.39 -2.46 5.11
N ILE A 18 -7.21 -1.92 4.78
CA ILE A 18 -6.55 -2.12 3.48
C ILE A 18 -5.03 -1.94 3.59
N ALA A 19 -4.26 -2.72 2.84
CA ALA A 19 -2.80 -2.67 2.82
C ALA A 19 -2.24 -2.73 1.40
N LEU A 20 -1.13 -2.05 1.14
CA LEU A 20 -0.39 -2.17 -0.13
C LEU A 20 0.53 -3.39 -0.09
N ASP A 21 0.34 -4.29 -1.05
CA ASP A 21 1.27 -5.39 -1.31
C ASP A 21 2.33 -4.91 -2.31
N LEU A 22 3.57 -4.76 -1.82
CA LEU A 22 4.70 -4.31 -2.62
C LEU A 22 5.19 -5.35 -3.64
N GLU A 23 4.91 -6.64 -3.43
CA GLU A 23 5.31 -7.71 -4.33
C GLU A 23 4.38 -7.75 -5.56
N THR A 24 3.07 -7.73 -5.31
CA THR A 24 2.07 -7.75 -6.40
C THR A 24 1.76 -6.36 -6.94
N LYS A 25 2.18 -5.29 -6.24
CA LYS A 25 1.86 -3.89 -6.55
C LYS A 25 0.34 -3.62 -6.60
N THR A 26 -0.39 -4.28 -5.72
CA THR A 26 -1.84 -4.14 -5.61
C THR A 26 -2.26 -3.94 -4.17
N TRP A 27 -3.49 -3.48 -3.95
CA TRP A 27 -4.03 -3.31 -2.61
C TRP A 27 -4.75 -4.57 -2.12
N ALA A 28 -4.50 -5.01 -0.90
CA ALA A 28 -5.22 -6.09 -0.24
C ALA A 28 -6.27 -5.51 0.71
N ALA A 29 -7.55 -5.79 0.45
CA ALA A 29 -8.65 -5.39 1.32
C ALA A 29 -8.82 -6.43 2.44
N ALA A 30 -8.72 -6.00 3.70
CA ALA A 30 -8.92 -6.85 4.87
C ALA A 30 -10.41 -7.04 5.21
N LYS A 31 -11.27 -6.11 4.76
CA LYS A 31 -12.73 -6.11 4.96
C LYS A 31 -13.47 -5.88 3.64
N GLN A 32 -14.70 -6.37 3.53
CA GLN A 32 -15.53 -6.16 2.33
C GLN A 32 -15.79 -4.67 2.06
N GLN A 33 -15.94 -3.88 3.11
CA GLN A 33 -16.13 -2.43 3.06
C GLN A 33 -14.95 -1.71 2.39
N ALA A 34 -13.75 -2.30 2.42
CA ALA A 34 -12.57 -1.74 1.78
C ALA A 34 -12.47 -2.04 0.28
N LEU A 35 -13.32 -2.91 -0.28
CA LEU A 35 -13.25 -3.29 -1.71
C LEU A 35 -13.46 -2.10 -2.64
N ILE A 36 -14.32 -1.15 -2.27
CA ILE A 36 -14.53 0.08 -3.06
C ILE A 36 -13.23 0.89 -3.14
N THR A 37 -12.54 1.06 -2.01
CA THR A 37 -11.24 1.74 -1.95
C THR A 37 -10.17 0.98 -2.74
N LYS A 38 -10.08 -0.34 -2.55
CA LYS A 38 -9.17 -1.21 -3.32
C LYS A 38 -9.37 -1.02 -4.82
N HIS A 39 -10.60 -1.13 -5.33
CA HIS A 39 -10.87 -1.00 -6.75
C HIS A 39 -10.57 0.40 -7.28
N LYS A 40 -10.76 1.45 -6.47
CA LYS A 40 -10.39 2.81 -6.84
C LYS A 40 -8.87 2.95 -6.95
N TRP A 41 -8.11 2.49 -5.96
CA TRP A 41 -6.66 2.62 -5.93
C TRP A 41 -5.94 1.69 -6.91
N ASP A 42 -6.44 0.47 -7.13
CA ASP A 42 -5.92 -0.43 -8.18
C ASP A 42 -6.09 0.16 -9.59
N LYS A 43 -7.16 0.94 -9.81
CA LYS A 43 -7.38 1.67 -11.08
C LYS A 43 -6.48 2.91 -11.18
N ASP A 44 -6.18 3.53 -10.05
CA ASP A 44 -5.28 4.69 -9.97
C ASP A 44 -3.81 4.26 -9.84
N ARG A 45 -3.23 3.86 -10.98
CA ARG A 45 -1.83 3.41 -11.03
C ARG A 45 -0.85 4.49 -10.59
N ILE A 46 -1.13 5.76 -10.91
CA ILE A 46 -0.26 6.88 -10.53
C ILE A 46 -0.17 6.96 -9.01
N TYR A 47 -1.31 6.88 -8.32
CA TYR A 47 -1.32 6.84 -6.87
C TYR A 47 -0.52 5.65 -6.34
N THR A 48 -0.82 4.43 -6.80
CA THR A 48 -0.16 3.21 -6.29
C THR A 48 1.35 3.23 -6.54
N ASP A 49 1.81 3.62 -7.73
CA ASP A 49 3.23 3.72 -8.06
C ASP A 49 3.94 4.79 -7.21
N SER A 50 3.26 5.90 -6.90
CA SER A 50 3.83 6.93 -6.01
C SER A 50 4.08 6.40 -4.59
N ARG A 51 3.19 5.54 -4.06
CA ARG A 51 3.36 4.90 -2.75
C ARG A 51 4.50 3.89 -2.77
N ILE A 52 4.59 3.08 -3.82
CA ILE A 52 5.69 2.14 -4.00
C ILE A 52 7.03 2.90 -4.09
N ASN A 53 7.11 3.97 -4.88
CA ASN A 53 8.31 4.78 -4.99
C ASN A 53 8.68 5.42 -3.64
N TYR A 54 7.70 5.93 -2.90
CA TYR A 54 7.94 6.47 -1.58
C TYR A 54 8.56 5.43 -0.65
N LEU A 55 7.97 4.24 -0.55
CA LEU A 55 8.41 3.18 0.35
C LEU A 55 9.77 2.59 -0.05
N THR A 56 10.07 2.53 -1.35
CA THR A 56 11.27 1.83 -1.85
C THR A 56 12.45 2.73 -2.15
N GLN A 57 12.23 4.03 -2.41
CA GLN A 57 13.30 4.96 -2.82
C GLN A 57 13.44 6.15 -1.88
N ILE A 58 12.32 6.71 -1.39
CA ILE A 58 12.34 7.95 -0.62
C ILE A 58 12.52 7.67 0.87
N CYS A 59 11.62 6.90 1.47
CA CYS A 59 11.61 6.56 2.89
C CYS A 59 12.94 5.96 3.38
N PRO A 60 13.60 5.03 2.64
CA PRO A 60 14.90 4.49 3.05
C PRO A 60 16.03 5.51 3.17
N ASN A 61 15.94 6.67 2.51
CA ASN A 61 16.94 7.73 2.65
C ASN A 61 16.77 8.56 3.94
N TRP A 62 15.68 8.34 4.68
CA TRP A 62 15.32 9.12 5.87
C TRP A 62 15.54 8.32 7.17
N VAL A 63 16.00 7.08 7.07
CA VAL A 63 16.23 6.14 8.19
C VAL A 63 17.65 5.60 8.15
#